data_AF-A0A9K3KZ62-F1
#
_entry.id   AF-A0A9K3KZ62-F1
#
_cell.length_a   1.000
_cell.length_b   1.000
_cell.length_c   1.000
_cell.angle_alpha   90.00
_cell.angle_beta   90.00
_cell.angle_gamma   90.00
#
_symmetry.space_group_name_H-M   'P 1'
#
loop_
_entity.id
_entity.type
_entity.pdbx_description
1 polymer ?
#
loop_
_entity_poly.entity_id
_entity_poly.type
_entity_poly.pdbx_seq_one_letter_code
_entity_poly.pdbx_strand_id
1 'polypeptide(L)'
;MASSLDATPDRQLVFSGMEAFRRGKIQESIEKFDASVPPGSKAYLWQRGISYYYNDQFELGSQQFRDDVLRSPLDVEEIVWDIACLLRMDNTRFPPPTMMSLPPGRKDRRPIMSTVYSLFRGEATEHDLADAGHKGGPTEEFYSLFYLGLFNEARGDITKAETYMTATLRSTYAKAVGSRDYMVDCAKVHCQLRHWRA
;
A
#
# COMPACT_ATOMS: atom_id res chain seq x y z
N MET A 1 -28.39 -7.19 15.08
CA MET A 1 -27.03 -6.64 15.24
C MET A 1 -26.56 -6.25 13.86
N ALA A 2 -26.33 -4.96 13.59
CA ALA A 2 -25.77 -4.55 12.31
C ALA A 2 -24.40 -5.23 12.14
N SER A 3 -24.14 -5.79 10.96
CA SER A 3 -22.88 -6.44 10.67
C SER A 3 -21.75 -5.43 10.91
N SER A 4 -20.70 -5.82 11.65
CA SER A 4 -19.53 -4.97 11.91
C SER A 4 -18.81 -4.51 10.63
N LEU A 5 -19.22 -5.04 9.47
CA LEU A 5 -18.75 -4.69 8.13
C LEU A 5 -19.46 -3.46 7.52
N ASP A 6 -20.57 -2.99 8.09
CA ASP A 6 -21.46 -1.97 7.46
C ASP A 6 -21.27 -0.54 8.00
N ALA A 7 -20.31 -0.33 8.92
CA ALA A 7 -20.06 1.00 9.45
C ALA A 7 -19.52 1.92 8.35
N THR A 8 -20.18 3.06 8.15
CA THR A 8 -19.72 4.10 7.23
C THR A 8 -18.81 5.07 7.99
N PRO A 9 -17.54 5.24 7.58
CA PRO A 9 -16.64 6.21 8.22
C PRO A 9 -17.13 7.65 8.11
N ASP A 10 -16.92 8.44 9.17
CA ASP A 10 -17.11 9.89 9.13
C ASP A 10 -16.15 10.53 8.12
N ARG A 11 -16.71 11.17 7.08
CA ARG A 11 -15.92 11.70 5.95
C ARG A 11 -14.96 12.81 6.36
N GLN A 12 -15.33 13.66 7.34
CA GLN A 12 -14.48 14.76 7.77
C GLN A 12 -13.28 14.25 8.56
N LEU A 13 -13.49 13.24 9.39
CA LEU A 13 -12.42 12.56 10.11
C LEU A 13 -11.51 11.78 9.17
N VAL A 14 -12.05 11.07 8.17
CA VAL A 14 -11.24 10.42 7.13
C VAL A 14 -10.38 11.44 6.38
N PHE A 15 -10.96 12.56 5.93
CA PHE A 15 -10.21 13.63 5.28
C PHE A 15 -9.09 14.18 6.17
N SER A 16 -9.41 14.44 7.45
CA SER A 16 -8.42 14.93 8.43
C SER A 16 -7.30 13.92 8.67
N GLY A 17 -7.60 12.63 8.69
CA GLY A 17 -6.62 11.56 8.78
C GLY A 17 -5.68 11.52 7.58
N MET A 18 -6.23 11.67 6.37
CA MET A 18 -5.42 11.76 5.15
C MET A 18 -4.51 13.02 5.15
N GLU A 19 -4.99 14.17 5.63
CA GLU A 19 -4.16 15.38 5.78
C GLU A 19 -3.07 15.25 6.84
N ALA A 20 -3.34 14.56 7.96
CA ALA A 20 -2.32 14.23 8.94
C ALA A 20 -1.25 13.31 8.35
N PHE A 21 -1.65 12.27 7.61
CA PHE A 21 -0.75 11.35 6.91
C PHE A 21 0.18 12.11 5.95
N ARG A 22 -0.37 12.97 5.09
CA ARG A 22 0.40 13.78 4.12
C ARG A 22 1.47 14.68 4.75
N ARG A 23 1.29 15.05 6.03
CA ARG A 23 2.26 15.86 6.79
C ARG A 23 3.31 15.00 7.51
N GLY A 24 3.28 13.68 7.33
CA GLY A 24 4.12 12.71 8.03
C GLY A 24 3.70 12.48 9.50
N LYS A 25 2.51 12.94 9.90
CA LYS A 25 2.00 12.78 11.27
C LYS A 25 1.19 11.49 11.38
N ILE A 26 1.90 10.36 11.38
CA ILE A 26 1.28 9.03 11.26
C ILE A 26 0.36 8.69 12.44
N GLN A 27 0.80 8.94 13.67
CA GLN A 27 -0.02 8.70 14.86
C GLN A 27 -1.31 9.55 14.86
N GLU A 28 -1.21 10.84 14.52
CA GLU A 28 -2.40 11.71 14.38
C GLU A 28 -3.33 11.20 13.28
N SER A 29 -2.79 10.65 12.19
CA SER A 29 -3.60 10.06 11.11
C SER A 29 -4.42 8.87 11.59
N ILE A 30 -3.79 7.94 12.33
CA ILE A 30 -4.45 6.77 12.91
C ILE A 30 -5.58 7.19 13.85
N GLU A 31 -5.31 8.14 14.76
CA GLU A 31 -6.32 8.65 15.70
C GLU A 31 -7.56 9.21 14.99
N LYS A 32 -7.38 9.93 13.88
CA LYS A 32 -8.50 10.43 13.07
C LYS A 32 -9.25 9.30 12.38
N PHE A 33 -8.56 8.29 11.86
CA PHE A 33 -9.21 7.15 11.23
C PHE A 33 -9.99 6.31 12.23
N ASP A 34 -9.44 6.06 13.41
CA ASP A 34 -10.12 5.31 14.47
C ASP A 34 -11.33 6.05 15.01
N ALA A 35 -11.24 7.39 15.17
CA ALA A 35 -12.39 8.20 15.56
C ALA A 35 -13.49 8.25 14.49
N SER A 36 -13.19 7.92 13.23
CA SER A 36 -14.16 7.96 12.14
C SER A 36 -15.13 6.79 12.15
N VAL A 37 -14.89 5.76 12.96
CA VAL A 37 -15.69 4.54 13.03
C VAL A 37 -15.91 4.09 14.48
N PRO A 38 -16.96 3.31 14.79
CA PRO A 38 -17.11 2.72 16.12
C PRO A 38 -15.93 1.78 16.46
N PRO A 39 -15.54 1.64 17.74
CA PRO A 39 -14.53 0.67 18.17
C PRO A 39 -14.88 -0.75 17.72
N GLY A 40 -13.88 -1.49 17.23
CA GLY A 40 -14.07 -2.86 16.69
C GLY A 40 -14.77 -2.90 15.33
N SER A 41 -15.10 -1.75 14.74
CA SER A 41 -15.60 -1.66 13.37
C SER A 41 -14.58 -2.21 12.39
N LYS A 42 -15.07 -3.04 11.49
CA LYS A 42 -14.35 -3.49 10.31
C LYS A 42 -14.79 -2.65 9.14
N ALA A 43 -14.84 -1.31 9.18
CA ALA A 43 -15.24 -0.50 8.03
C ALA A 43 -14.20 -0.57 6.90
N TYR A 44 -14.65 -0.32 5.65
CA TYR A 44 -13.72 -0.16 4.53
C TYR A 44 -12.89 1.10 4.70
N LEU A 45 -11.61 0.97 5.09
CA LEU A 45 -10.75 2.09 5.48
C LEU A 45 -9.27 1.77 5.28
N TRP A 46 -8.90 1.41 4.05
CA TRP A 46 -7.55 1.02 3.67
C TRP A 46 -6.47 2.07 4.00
N GLN A 47 -6.80 3.37 4.03
CA GLN A 47 -5.87 4.44 4.42
C GLN A 47 -5.38 4.28 5.88
N ARG A 48 -6.24 3.72 6.73
CA ARG A 48 -5.87 3.36 8.11
C ARG A 48 -4.84 2.24 8.12
N GLY A 49 -5.01 1.23 7.26
CA GLY A 49 -4.06 0.13 7.10
C GLY A 49 -2.67 0.64 6.68
N ILE A 50 -2.62 1.57 5.74
CA ILE A 50 -1.36 2.22 5.31
C ILE A 50 -0.74 3.01 6.48
N SER A 51 -1.55 3.72 7.26
CA SER A 51 -1.04 4.46 8.42
C SER A 51 -0.48 3.52 9.49
N TYR A 52 -1.12 2.37 9.72
CA TYR A 52 -0.58 1.31 10.57
C TYR A 52 0.77 0.78 10.06
N TYR A 53 0.90 0.56 8.74
CA TYR A 53 2.17 0.16 8.13
C TYR A 53 3.30 1.16 8.46
N TYR A 54 3.05 2.47 8.29
CA TYR A 54 4.06 3.49 8.55
C TYR A 54 4.31 3.77 10.05
N ASN A 55 3.47 3.24 10.94
CA ASN A 55 3.67 3.27 12.39
C ASN A 55 4.27 1.96 12.94
N ASP A 56 4.75 1.08 12.04
CA ASP A 56 5.26 -0.26 12.35
C ASP A 56 4.23 -1.18 13.06
N GLN A 57 2.94 -0.88 12.96
CA GLN A 57 1.83 -1.67 13.49
C GLN A 57 1.32 -2.69 12.45
N PHE A 58 2.23 -3.54 11.96
CA PHE A 58 1.98 -4.42 10.80
C PHE A 58 0.84 -5.42 11.00
N GLU A 59 0.64 -5.93 12.21
CA GLU A 59 -0.46 -6.84 12.52
C GLU A 59 -1.83 -6.15 12.34
N LEU A 60 -1.95 -4.90 12.83
CA LEU A 60 -3.17 -4.09 12.64
C LEU A 60 -3.37 -3.71 11.18
N GLY A 61 -2.30 -3.37 10.46
CA GLY A 61 -2.34 -3.10 9.03
C GLY A 61 -2.82 -4.31 8.23
N SER A 62 -2.20 -5.48 8.46
CA SER A 62 -2.57 -6.76 7.84
C SER A 62 -4.05 -7.10 8.09
N GLN A 63 -4.51 -6.95 9.34
CA GLN A 63 -5.92 -7.20 9.68
C GLN A 63 -6.88 -6.24 8.95
N GLN A 64 -6.55 -4.94 8.86
CA GLN A 64 -7.35 -3.97 8.12
C GLN A 64 -7.49 -4.36 6.64
N PHE A 65 -6.38 -4.64 5.95
CA PHE A 65 -6.39 -5.00 4.53
C PHE A 65 -7.15 -6.32 4.28
N ARG A 66 -7.02 -7.31 5.18
CA ARG A 66 -7.80 -8.55 5.12
C ARG A 66 -9.30 -8.32 5.24
N ASP A 67 -9.71 -7.47 6.17
CA ASP A 67 -11.12 -7.10 6.32
C ASP A 67 -11.63 -6.31 5.09
N ASP A 68 -10.77 -5.54 4.44
CA ASP A 68 -11.09 -4.76 3.24
C ASP A 68 -11.22 -5.61 1.97
N VAL A 69 -10.39 -6.64 1.81
CA VAL A 69 -10.53 -7.65 0.74
C VAL A 69 -11.87 -8.37 0.80
N LEU A 70 -12.47 -8.57 1.98
CA LEU A 70 -13.81 -9.17 2.08
C LEU A 70 -14.89 -8.34 1.38
N ARG A 71 -14.69 -7.02 1.25
CA ARG A 71 -15.58 -6.11 0.51
C ARG A 71 -15.14 -5.86 -0.92
N SER A 72 -13.83 -5.80 -1.16
CA SER A 72 -13.23 -5.56 -2.48
C SER A 72 -12.28 -6.70 -2.85
N PRO A 73 -12.80 -7.91 -3.16
CA PRO A 73 -11.99 -9.12 -3.31
C PRO A 73 -11.09 -9.13 -4.55
N LEU A 74 -11.20 -8.11 -5.40
CA LEU A 74 -10.41 -7.96 -6.63
C LEU A 74 -9.39 -6.84 -6.53
N ASP A 75 -9.31 -6.15 -5.39
CA ASP A 75 -8.32 -5.09 -5.20
C ASP A 75 -6.97 -5.70 -4.84
N VAL A 76 -6.06 -5.68 -5.82
CA VAL A 76 -4.70 -6.17 -5.61
C VAL A 76 -3.95 -5.31 -4.61
N GLU A 77 -4.26 -4.02 -4.48
CA GLU A 77 -3.51 -3.13 -3.57
C GLU A 77 -3.67 -3.59 -2.12
N GLU A 78 -4.89 -3.94 -1.69
CA GLU A 78 -5.15 -4.50 -0.37
C GLU A 78 -4.34 -5.79 -0.13
N ILE A 79 -4.25 -6.67 -1.14
CA ILE A 79 -3.50 -7.92 -1.06
C ILE A 79 -1.99 -7.65 -0.92
N VAL A 80 -1.42 -6.77 -1.74
CA VAL A 80 0.03 -6.52 -1.70
C VAL A 80 0.46 -5.73 -0.47
N TRP A 81 -0.39 -4.84 0.05
CA TRP A 81 -0.16 -4.17 1.32
C TRP A 81 -0.24 -5.13 2.52
N ASP A 82 -1.17 -6.10 2.52
CA ASP A 82 -1.15 -7.20 3.51
C ASP A 82 0.16 -8.00 3.44
N ILE A 83 0.58 -8.40 2.24
CA ILE A 83 1.85 -9.12 2.05
C ILE A 83 3.03 -8.27 2.54
N ALA A 84 3.04 -6.96 2.27
CA ALA A 84 4.06 -6.05 2.78
C ALA A 84 4.10 -6.03 4.32
N CYS A 85 2.94 -5.98 4.99
CA CYS A 85 2.85 -6.11 6.44
C CYS A 85 3.41 -7.46 6.93
N LEU A 86 3.02 -8.58 6.30
CA LEU A 86 3.51 -9.91 6.65
C LEU A 86 5.04 -10.00 6.55
N LEU A 87 5.62 -9.46 5.47
CA LEU A 87 7.07 -9.44 5.27
C LEU A 87 7.78 -8.55 6.28
N ARG A 88 7.18 -7.43 6.70
CA ARG A 88 7.72 -6.59 7.77
C ARG A 88 7.66 -7.25 9.15
N MET A 89 6.74 -8.20 9.36
CA MET A 89 6.70 -9.03 10.57
C MET A 89 7.70 -10.19 10.52
N ASP A 90 7.84 -10.86 9.37
CA ASP A 90 8.78 -11.96 9.13
C ASP A 90 9.22 -11.99 7.66
N ASN A 91 10.43 -11.48 7.38
CA ASN A 91 11.02 -11.49 6.04
C ASN A 91 11.89 -12.73 5.75
N THR A 92 11.97 -13.69 6.68
CA THR A 92 12.82 -14.88 6.52
C THR A 92 12.26 -15.88 5.51
N ARG A 93 10.95 -15.79 5.22
CA ARG A 93 10.25 -16.63 4.25
C ARG A 93 9.54 -15.77 3.23
N PHE A 94 9.89 -15.99 1.97
CA PHE A 94 9.25 -15.34 0.84
C PHE A 94 8.83 -16.39 -0.20
N PRO A 95 7.56 -16.38 -0.67
CA PRO A 95 6.46 -15.52 -0.19
C PRO A 95 5.96 -15.92 1.23
N PRO A 96 5.26 -15.04 1.97
CA PRO A 96 4.73 -15.37 3.30
C PRO A 96 3.72 -16.53 3.23
N PRO A 97 3.74 -17.53 4.13
CA PRO A 97 2.85 -18.69 4.03
C PRO A 97 1.35 -18.38 4.14
N THR A 98 0.99 -17.29 4.82
CA THR A 98 -0.40 -16.88 5.09
C THR A 98 -0.91 -15.81 4.13
N MET A 99 -0.15 -15.49 3.08
CA MET A 99 -0.50 -14.44 2.12
C MET A 99 -1.87 -14.65 1.47
N MET A 100 -2.61 -13.56 1.26
CA MET A 100 -3.86 -13.58 0.50
C MET A 100 -3.61 -13.82 -1.00
N SER A 101 -4.65 -14.29 -1.69
CA SER A 101 -4.68 -14.47 -3.14
C SER A 101 -5.98 -13.93 -3.74
N LEU A 102 -5.94 -13.53 -5.00
CA LEU A 102 -7.15 -13.25 -5.75
C LEU A 102 -8.03 -14.52 -5.85
N PRO A 103 -9.37 -14.37 -6.00
CA PRO A 103 -10.24 -15.49 -6.30
C PRO A 103 -9.81 -16.20 -7.60
N PRO A 104 -9.96 -17.53 -7.71
CA PRO A 104 -9.50 -18.30 -8.87
C PRO A 104 -10.00 -17.73 -10.21
N GLY A 105 -9.08 -17.58 -11.17
CA GLY A 105 -9.38 -17.09 -12.51
C GLY A 105 -9.68 -15.59 -12.61
N ARG A 106 -9.58 -14.83 -11.52
CA ARG A 106 -9.79 -13.38 -11.50
C ARG A 106 -8.46 -12.63 -11.63
N LYS A 107 -8.54 -11.39 -12.13
CA LYS A 107 -7.42 -10.46 -12.31
C LYS A 107 -7.86 -9.04 -11.98
N ASP A 108 -6.93 -8.20 -11.55
CA ASP A 108 -7.14 -6.75 -11.52
C ASP A 108 -7.32 -6.22 -12.95
N ARG A 109 -8.13 -5.18 -13.11
CA ARG A 109 -8.37 -4.53 -14.40
C ARG A 109 -7.20 -3.65 -14.86
N ARG A 110 -6.37 -3.18 -13.92
CA ARG A 110 -5.23 -2.31 -14.17
C ARG A 110 -4.06 -3.18 -14.67
N PRO A 111 -3.51 -2.93 -15.87
CA PRO A 111 -2.50 -3.81 -16.47
C PRO A 111 -1.29 -4.06 -15.57
N ILE A 112 -0.73 -3.00 -14.96
CA ILE A 112 0.48 -3.11 -14.11
C ILE A 112 0.24 -3.93 -12.84
N MET A 113 -0.99 -3.93 -12.31
CA MET A 113 -1.31 -4.61 -11.05
C MET A 113 -1.21 -6.13 -11.16
N SER A 114 -1.35 -6.71 -12.35
CA SER A 114 -1.10 -8.14 -12.54
C SER A 114 0.35 -8.51 -12.25
N THR A 115 1.30 -7.69 -12.71
CA THR A 115 2.73 -7.94 -12.49
C THR A 115 3.15 -7.61 -11.07
N VAL A 116 2.58 -6.54 -10.48
CA VAL A 116 2.75 -6.21 -9.05
C VAL A 116 2.28 -7.36 -8.17
N TYR A 117 1.08 -7.89 -8.42
CA TYR A 117 0.54 -9.06 -7.72
C TYR A 117 1.50 -10.25 -7.83
N SER A 118 1.90 -10.62 -9.05
CA SER A 118 2.79 -11.75 -9.27
C SER A 118 4.15 -11.57 -8.59
N LEU A 119 4.72 -10.37 -8.54
CA LEU A 119 5.95 -10.10 -7.79
C LEU A 119 5.75 -10.41 -6.30
N PHE A 120 4.73 -9.83 -5.66
CA PHE A 120 4.47 -10.02 -4.23
C PHE A 120 4.10 -11.46 -3.86
N ARG A 121 3.56 -12.22 -4.83
CA ARG A 121 3.25 -13.65 -4.70
C ARG A 121 4.44 -14.58 -4.95
N GLY A 122 5.59 -14.07 -5.40
CA GLY A 122 6.76 -14.87 -5.77
C GLY A 122 6.61 -15.58 -7.12
N GLU A 123 5.70 -15.11 -7.97
CA GLU A 123 5.38 -15.65 -9.29
C GLU A 123 6.03 -14.83 -10.43
N ALA A 124 6.62 -13.68 -10.11
CA ALA A 124 7.39 -12.83 -11.02
C ALA A 124 8.61 -12.24 -10.32
N THR A 125 9.54 -11.69 -11.11
CA THR A 125 10.78 -11.07 -10.64
C THR A 125 10.69 -9.54 -10.58
N GLU A 126 11.62 -8.90 -9.88
CA GLU A 126 11.77 -7.43 -9.92
C GLU A 126 11.98 -6.91 -11.36
N HIS A 127 12.69 -7.68 -12.19
CA HIS A 127 12.91 -7.35 -13.59
C HIS A 127 11.62 -7.34 -14.40
N ASP A 128 10.75 -8.34 -14.20
CA ASP A 128 9.45 -8.41 -14.90
C ASP A 128 8.59 -7.18 -14.59
N LEU A 129 8.57 -6.74 -13.33
CA LEU A 129 7.83 -5.53 -12.94
C LEU A 129 8.47 -4.26 -13.50
N ALA A 130 9.79 -4.16 -13.49
CA ALA A 130 10.50 -3.02 -14.07
C ALA A 130 10.26 -2.91 -15.59
N ASP A 131 10.34 -4.03 -16.32
CA ASP A 131 10.10 -4.10 -17.76
C ASP A 131 8.64 -3.77 -18.10
N ALA A 132 7.68 -4.29 -17.34
CA ALA A 132 6.25 -3.96 -17.51
C ALA A 132 5.98 -2.47 -17.29
N GLY A 133 6.61 -1.87 -16.28
CA GLY A 133 6.53 -0.43 -16.04
C GLY A 133 7.13 0.40 -17.18
N HIS A 134 8.32 0.02 -17.65
CA HIS A 134 9.04 0.73 -18.72
C HIS A 134 8.31 0.68 -20.07
N LYS A 135 7.69 -0.46 -20.41
CA LYS A 135 6.91 -0.65 -21.64
C LYS A 135 5.51 -0.04 -21.58
N GLY A 136 5.05 0.33 -20.38
CA GLY A 136 3.75 0.95 -20.15
C GLY A 136 3.75 2.45 -20.45
N GLY A 137 2.86 3.19 -19.79
CA GLY A 137 2.86 4.65 -19.79
C GLY A 137 3.41 5.24 -18.48
N PRO A 138 3.36 6.56 -18.33
CA PRO A 138 3.82 7.25 -17.11
C PRO A 138 3.19 6.71 -15.82
N THR A 139 1.93 6.29 -15.88
CA THR A 139 1.20 5.70 -14.75
C THR A 139 1.79 4.33 -14.38
N GLU A 140 1.97 3.44 -15.35
CA GLU A 140 2.54 2.10 -15.14
C GLU A 140 3.98 2.18 -14.63
N GLU A 141 4.80 3.10 -15.16
CA GLU A 141 6.15 3.37 -14.67
C GLU A 141 6.12 3.79 -13.19
N PHE A 142 5.24 4.72 -12.81
CA PHE A 142 5.10 5.15 -11.43
C PHE A 142 4.73 4.00 -10.48
N TYR A 143 3.70 3.24 -10.81
CA TYR A 143 3.24 2.13 -9.95
C TYR A 143 4.26 0.99 -9.90
N SER A 144 4.98 0.72 -11.00
CA SER A 144 6.10 -0.22 -11.01
C SER A 144 7.19 0.19 -10.03
N LEU A 145 7.69 1.43 -10.13
CA LEU A 145 8.73 1.95 -9.24
C LEU A 145 8.26 1.98 -7.78
N PHE A 146 7.02 2.42 -7.53
CA PHE A 146 6.46 2.49 -6.18
C PHE A 146 6.45 1.12 -5.52
N TYR A 147 5.90 0.11 -6.21
CA TYR A 147 5.77 -1.24 -5.67
C TYR A 147 7.10 -1.99 -5.61
N LEU A 148 8.07 -1.71 -6.50
CA LEU A 148 9.45 -2.19 -6.35
C LEU A 148 10.13 -1.63 -5.10
N GLY A 149 9.90 -0.35 -4.79
CA GLY A 149 10.39 0.29 -3.57
C GLY A 149 9.81 -0.36 -2.32
N LEU A 150 8.48 -0.47 -2.26
CA LEU A 150 7.77 -1.11 -1.14
C LEU A 150 8.20 -2.58 -0.95
N PHE A 151 8.28 -3.34 -2.04
CA PHE A 151 8.67 -4.75 -2.01
C PHE A 151 10.07 -4.95 -1.44
N ASN A 152 11.03 -4.16 -1.91
CA ASN A 152 12.41 -4.25 -1.45
C ASN A 152 12.54 -3.84 0.02
N GLU A 153 11.84 -2.78 0.45
CA GLU A 153 11.84 -2.37 1.87
C GLU A 153 11.26 -3.49 2.75
N ALA A 154 10.12 -4.04 2.36
CA ALA A 154 9.45 -5.11 3.10
C ALA A 154 10.33 -6.36 3.25
N ARG A 155 11.22 -6.61 2.29
CA ARG A 155 12.18 -7.71 2.31
C ARG A 155 13.55 -7.37 2.92
N GLY A 156 13.74 -6.14 3.40
CA GLY A 156 14.96 -5.68 4.04
C GLY A 156 16.07 -5.19 3.10
N ASP A 157 15.83 -5.10 1.79
CA ASP A 157 16.77 -4.49 0.84
C ASP A 157 16.55 -2.97 0.77
N ILE A 158 17.08 -2.28 1.78
CA ILE A 158 16.89 -0.84 1.98
C ILE A 158 17.52 -0.03 0.83
N THR A 159 18.65 -0.46 0.28
CA THR A 159 19.34 0.26 -0.80
C THR A 159 18.54 0.27 -2.09
N LYS A 160 17.98 -0.88 -2.48
CA LYS A 160 17.05 -0.92 -3.63
C LYS A 160 15.78 -0.15 -3.34
N ALA A 161 15.23 -0.29 -2.13
CA ALA A 161 14.01 0.42 -1.74
C ALA A 161 14.16 1.94 -1.91
N GLU A 162 15.25 2.53 -1.40
CA GLU A 162 15.56 3.95 -1.56
C GLU A 162 15.70 4.34 -3.04
N THR A 163 16.41 3.51 -3.82
CA THR A 163 16.60 3.76 -5.25
C THR A 163 15.27 3.85 -6.00
N TYR A 164 14.38 2.87 -5.80
CA TYR A 164 13.09 2.82 -6.48
C TYR A 164 12.11 3.89 -5.96
N MET A 165 12.07 4.13 -4.64
CA MET A 165 11.12 5.10 -4.07
C MET A 165 11.51 6.55 -4.41
N THR A 166 12.80 6.89 -4.45
CA THR A 166 13.24 8.21 -4.92
C THR A 166 13.01 8.38 -6.42
N ALA A 167 13.22 7.33 -7.24
CA ALA A 167 12.87 7.33 -8.66
C ALA A 167 11.35 7.52 -8.89
N THR A 168 10.51 6.89 -8.06
CA THR A 168 9.05 7.05 -8.08
C THR A 168 8.65 8.53 -8.02
N LEU A 169 9.24 9.29 -7.10
CA LEU A 169 8.97 10.73 -6.95
C LEU A 169 9.52 11.59 -8.10
N ARG A 170 10.51 11.08 -8.84
CA ARG A 170 11.07 11.75 -10.03
C ARG A 170 10.30 11.45 -11.31
N SER A 171 9.43 10.43 -11.31
CA SER A 171 8.63 10.02 -12.46
C SER A 171 7.75 11.16 -13.01
N THR A 172 7.45 11.07 -14.30
CA THR A 172 6.58 12.04 -14.98
C THR A 172 5.19 12.12 -14.34
N TYR A 173 4.63 10.97 -13.97
CA TYR A 173 3.31 10.88 -13.34
C TYR A 173 3.28 11.56 -11.98
N ALA A 174 4.23 11.26 -11.08
CA ALA A 174 4.26 11.86 -9.75
C ALA A 174 4.35 13.41 -9.81
N LYS A 175 5.17 13.93 -10.74
CA LYS A 175 5.32 15.38 -10.97
C LYS A 175 4.04 16.03 -11.52
N ALA A 176 3.30 15.33 -12.37
CA ALA A 176 2.08 15.86 -13.00
C ALA A 176 0.83 15.77 -12.12
N VAL A 177 0.72 14.71 -11.31
CA VAL A 177 -0.50 14.40 -10.56
C VAL A 177 -0.56 15.16 -9.23
N GLY A 178 0.58 15.47 -8.62
CA GLY A 178 0.63 16.18 -7.34
C GLY A 178 0.00 15.35 -6.21
N SER A 179 -0.77 15.97 -5.31
CA SER A 179 -1.46 15.29 -4.19
C SER A 179 -2.87 14.77 -4.54
N ARG A 180 -3.16 14.59 -5.84
CA ARG A 180 -4.45 14.04 -6.31
C ARG A 180 -4.51 12.51 -6.26
N ASP A 181 -3.36 11.85 -6.22
CA ASP A 181 -3.22 10.41 -6.03
C ASP A 181 -2.57 10.16 -4.67
N TYR A 182 -3.23 9.34 -3.85
CA TYR A 182 -2.78 9.04 -2.50
C TYR A 182 -1.49 8.21 -2.49
N MET A 183 -1.20 7.41 -3.52
CA MET A 183 0.07 6.68 -3.62
C MET A 183 1.25 7.60 -3.91
N VAL A 184 1.02 8.72 -4.60
CA VAL A 184 2.04 9.78 -4.74
C VAL A 184 2.35 10.41 -3.38
N ASP A 185 1.31 10.66 -2.57
CA ASP A 185 1.51 11.14 -1.20
C ASP A 185 2.18 10.08 -0.31
N CYS A 186 1.84 8.80 -0.46
CA CYS A 186 2.52 7.69 0.21
C CYS A 186 4.02 7.67 -0.13
N ALA A 187 4.39 7.79 -1.40
CA ALA A 187 5.81 7.83 -1.80
C ALA A 187 6.56 9.01 -1.16
N LYS A 188 5.93 10.18 -1.05
CA LYS A 188 6.51 11.36 -0.38
C LYS A 188 6.73 11.11 1.10
N VAL A 189 5.69 10.61 1.78
CA VAL A 189 5.72 10.29 3.21
C VAL A 189 6.74 9.19 3.49
N HIS A 190 6.84 8.19 2.60
CA HIS A 190 7.83 7.12 2.68
C HIS A 190 9.26 7.69 2.71
N CYS A 191 9.63 8.47 1.69
CA CYS A 191 10.95 9.09 1.63
C CYS A 191 11.18 10.03 2.83
N GLN A 192 10.18 10.81 3.25
CA GLN A 192 10.28 11.69 4.40
C GLN A 192 10.60 10.91 5.69
N LEU A 193 9.85 9.86 5.99
CA LEU A 193 10.00 9.06 7.21
C LEU A 193 11.29 8.24 7.23
N ARG A 194 11.83 7.88 6.06
CA ARG A 194 13.11 7.16 5.93
C ARG A 194 14.31 8.08 5.73
N HIS A 195 14.08 9.40 5.70
CA HIS A 195 15.10 10.42 5.42
C HIS A 195 15.81 10.25 4.06
N TRP A 196 15.12 9.66 3.08
CA TRP A 196 15.61 9.50 1.72
C TRP A 196 15.41 10.78 0.92
N ARG A 197 16.46 11.20 0.22
CA ARG A 197 16.45 12.46 -0.56
C ARG A 197 16.07 12.15 -2.00
N ALA A 198 14.80 12.42 -2.33
CA ALA A 198 14.30 12.36 -3.70
C ALA A 198 14.70 13.57 -4.53
#